data_AF-A0A485LSM6-F1
#
_entry.id   AF-A0A485LSM6-F1
#
_cell.length_a   1.000
_cell.length_b   1.000
_cell.length_c   1.000
_cell.angle_alpha   90.00
_cell.angle_beta   90.00
_cell.angle_gamma   90.00
#
_symmetry.space_group_name_H-M   'P 1'
#
loop_
_entity.id
_entity.type
_entity.pdbx_description
1 polymer ?
#
loop_
_entity_poly.entity_id
_entity_poly.type
_entity_poly.pdbx_seq_one_letter_code
_entity_poly.pdbx_strand_id
1 'polypeptide(L)'
;MFRRVASRASTGLERSFATAKVKKAASDKPAKSAKFKAASKKNDKSSDSGKYDVMLRALKGRDLPEVEWTAEEKQQHFEIGRTYNRMTSLRHNALMKDLQMKINFKWEAINQLPTEALRAEALEEDFSPVTNRRGFPTWTPPIPGFKRFREE
;
A
#
# COMPACT_ATOMS: atom_id res chain seq x y z
N MET A 1 43.80 -3.68 35.92
CA MET A 1 42.51 -2.94 35.95
C MET A 1 41.56 -3.59 34.95
N PHE A 2 40.67 -4.47 35.43
CA PHE A 2 39.71 -5.20 34.60
C PHE A 2 38.45 -4.34 34.39
N ARG A 3 38.22 -3.86 33.16
CA ARG A 3 36.94 -3.22 32.80
C ARG A 3 35.94 -4.31 32.44
N ARG A 4 34.89 -4.39 33.26
CA ARG A 4 33.76 -5.33 33.14
C ARG A 4 32.96 -5.06 31.85
N VAL A 5 32.63 -6.16 31.17
CA VAL A 5 31.66 -6.26 30.08
C VAL A 5 30.28 -5.94 30.65
N ALA A 6 29.63 -4.88 30.17
CA ALA A 6 28.23 -4.62 30.47
C ALA A 6 27.36 -5.53 29.59
N SER A 7 26.64 -6.44 30.25
CA SER A 7 25.66 -7.35 29.68
C SER A 7 24.50 -6.59 29.02
N ARG A 8 24.17 -6.98 27.78
CA ARG A 8 22.95 -6.60 27.05
C ARG A 8 21.72 -6.90 27.90
N ALA A 9 21.00 -5.86 28.35
CA ALA A 9 19.65 -6.00 28.85
C ALA A 9 18.71 -6.22 27.65
N SER A 10 18.17 -7.44 27.54
CA SER A 10 17.08 -7.78 26.64
C SER A 10 15.79 -7.12 27.14
N THR A 11 15.44 -5.97 26.58
CA THR A 11 14.11 -5.40 26.74
C THR A 11 13.11 -6.21 25.91
N GLY A 12 12.53 -7.23 26.54
CA GLY A 12 11.40 -7.97 25.99
C GLY A 12 10.21 -7.04 25.81
N LEU A 13 9.95 -6.65 24.56
CA LEU A 13 8.74 -5.92 24.19
C LEU A 13 7.65 -6.97 23.90
N GLU A 14 6.92 -7.37 24.94
CA GLU A 14 5.75 -8.23 24.77
C GLU A 14 4.66 -7.49 23.97
N ARG A 15 4.21 -8.08 22.87
CA ARG A 15 3.13 -7.56 22.04
C ARG A 15 1.82 -8.22 22.50
N SER A 16 0.93 -7.45 23.10
CA SER A 16 -0.41 -7.89 23.50
C SER A 16 -1.40 -7.76 22.33
N PHE A 17 -2.07 -8.85 21.97
CA PHE A 17 -3.16 -8.86 20.98
C PHE A 17 -4.52 -8.72 21.68
N ALA A 18 -5.42 -7.90 21.10
CA ALA A 18 -6.77 -7.69 21.61
C ALA A 18 -7.63 -8.96 21.43
N THR A 19 -8.18 -9.48 22.53
CA THR A 19 -9.14 -10.58 22.53
C THR A 19 -10.56 -10.07 22.23
N ALA A 20 -11.26 -10.78 21.34
CA ALA A 20 -12.58 -10.43 20.85
C ALA A 20 -13.69 -10.60 21.92
N LYS A 21 -14.66 -9.66 21.95
CA LYS A 21 -15.86 -9.75 22.81
C LYS A 21 -16.91 -10.69 22.20
N VAL A 22 -17.51 -11.49 23.09
CA VAL A 22 -18.49 -12.56 22.86
C VAL A 22 -19.84 -12.03 22.32
N LYS A 23 -20.41 -12.74 21.33
CA LYS A 23 -21.77 -12.55 20.76
C LYS A 23 -22.85 -13.03 21.73
N LYS A 24 -23.93 -12.27 21.93
CA LYS A 24 -25.18 -12.75 22.58
C LYS A 24 -26.22 -13.15 21.54
N ALA A 25 -26.92 -14.24 21.85
CA ALA A 25 -27.81 -15.00 21.01
C ALA A 25 -29.28 -14.52 21.03
N ALA A 26 -29.94 -14.82 19.91
CA ALA A 26 -31.35 -15.16 19.63
C ALA A 26 -32.48 -14.78 20.61
N SER A 27 -33.56 -14.23 20.04
CA SER A 27 -34.94 -14.59 20.40
C SER A 27 -35.90 -14.50 19.20
N ASP A 28 -36.43 -15.67 18.86
CA ASP A 28 -37.77 -16.09 18.40
C ASP A 28 -38.77 -15.11 17.75
N LYS A 29 -39.28 -15.53 16.58
CA LYS A 29 -40.49 -15.00 15.90
C LYS A 29 -41.76 -15.58 16.56
N PRO A 30 -42.99 -15.04 16.31
CA PRO A 30 -43.74 -15.55 15.14
C PRO A 30 -44.76 -14.58 14.48
N ALA A 31 -45.22 -15.03 13.31
CA ALA A 31 -46.56 -14.89 12.72
C ALA A 31 -46.87 -13.78 11.69
N LYS A 32 -47.48 -14.29 10.61
CA LYS A 32 -47.90 -13.69 9.35
C LYS A 32 -49.04 -12.69 9.51
N SER A 33 -49.08 -11.65 8.68
CA SER A 33 -50.30 -11.30 7.95
C SER A 33 -49.96 -10.61 6.62
N ALA A 34 -50.46 -11.19 5.54
CA ALA A 34 -50.42 -10.60 4.21
C ALA A 34 -51.44 -9.46 4.15
N LYS A 35 -50.99 -8.24 3.87
CA LYS A 35 -51.85 -7.13 3.46
C LYS A 35 -51.36 -6.63 2.11
N PHE A 36 -52.03 -7.07 1.05
CA PHE A 36 -51.94 -6.42 -0.25
C PHE A 36 -52.43 -4.98 -0.11
N LYS A 37 -51.54 -4.01 -0.32
CA LYS A 37 -51.91 -2.61 -0.48
C LYS A 37 -51.65 -2.19 -1.93
N ALA A 38 -52.75 -1.83 -2.57
CA ALA A 38 -52.94 -1.02 -3.76
C ALA A 38 -51.68 -0.43 -4.41
N ALA A 39 -51.49 -0.77 -5.68
CA ALA A 39 -50.62 -0.04 -6.59
C ALA A 39 -51.11 1.41 -6.72
N SER A 40 -50.47 2.31 -5.99
CA SER A 40 -50.55 3.74 -6.29
C SER A 40 -49.49 4.04 -7.34
N LYS A 41 -49.94 4.34 -8.57
CA LYS A 41 -49.13 5.02 -9.58
C LYS A 41 -48.68 6.36 -8.98
N LYS A 42 -47.42 6.44 -8.53
CA LYS A 42 -46.81 7.68 -8.04
C LYS A 42 -45.97 8.28 -9.16
N ASN A 43 -46.30 9.52 -9.50
CA ASN A 43 -45.59 10.39 -10.42
C ASN A 43 -44.06 10.31 -10.23
N ASP A 44 -43.34 10.09 -11.33
CA ASP A 44 -41.89 10.26 -11.46
C ASP A 44 -41.50 11.74 -11.28
N LYS A 45 -41.41 12.18 -10.04
CA LYS A 45 -40.47 13.23 -9.66
C LYS A 45 -39.21 12.51 -9.20
N SER A 46 -38.32 12.22 -10.15
CA SER A 46 -37.00 11.64 -9.94
C SER A 46 -36.19 12.52 -8.98
N SER A 47 -36.29 12.27 -7.68
CA SER A 47 -35.38 12.84 -6.69
C SER A 47 -34.03 12.16 -6.82
N ASP A 48 -32.96 12.96 -6.89
CA ASP A 48 -31.55 12.50 -6.90
C ASP A 48 -31.18 11.60 -5.71
N SER A 49 -32.06 11.47 -4.71
CA SER A 49 -31.95 10.52 -3.62
C SER A 49 -31.75 9.08 -4.11
N GLY A 50 -32.36 8.67 -5.23
CA GLY A 50 -32.15 7.33 -5.79
C GLY A 50 -30.72 7.09 -6.28
N LYS A 51 -30.07 8.10 -6.88
CA LYS A 51 -28.66 8.01 -7.31
C LYS A 51 -27.71 8.05 -6.12
N TYR A 52 -28.03 8.88 -5.12
CA TYR A 52 -27.28 8.96 -3.88
C TYR A 52 -27.34 7.64 -3.09
N ASP A 53 -28.51 6.99 -3.03
CA ASP A 53 -28.68 5.69 -2.40
C ASP A 53 -27.90 4.58 -3.13
N VAL A 54 -27.84 4.63 -4.47
CA VAL A 54 -27.01 3.72 -5.28
C VAL A 54 -25.52 3.94 -5.01
N MET A 55 -25.07 5.21 -4.92
CA MET A 55 -23.70 5.55 -4.55
C MET A 55 -23.34 5.07 -3.14
N LEU A 56 -24.22 5.31 -2.15
CA LEU A 56 -24.02 4.83 -0.79
C LEU A 56 -23.99 3.30 -0.71
N ARG A 57 -24.80 2.62 -1.52
CA ARG A 57 -24.78 1.16 -1.61
C ARG A 57 -23.51 0.62 -2.26
N ALA A 58 -22.94 1.34 -3.24
CA ALA A 58 -21.65 1.00 -3.83
C ALA A 58 -20.50 1.18 -2.82
N LEU A 59 -20.56 2.23 -2.00
CA LEU A 59 -19.57 2.51 -0.96
C LEU A 59 -19.64 1.55 0.23
N LYS A 60 -20.84 1.14 0.64
CA LYS A 60 -21.03 0.19 1.76
C LYS A 60 -20.50 -1.22 1.46
N GLY A 61 -20.26 -1.55 0.19
CA GLY A 61 -19.82 -2.89 -0.21
C GLY A 61 -20.86 -3.97 0.08
N ARG A 62 -20.53 -5.21 -0.27
CA ARG A 62 -21.26 -6.40 0.19
C ARG A 62 -20.36 -7.13 1.15
N ASP A 63 -20.90 -7.57 2.29
CA ASP A 63 -20.19 -8.47 3.18
C ASP A 63 -19.99 -9.80 2.43
N LEU A 64 -18.74 -10.09 2.09
CA LEU A 64 -18.39 -11.37 1.50
C LEU A 64 -18.36 -12.43 2.61
N PRO A 65 -18.85 -13.65 2.36
CA PRO A 65 -18.72 -14.73 3.32
C PRO A 65 -17.23 -14.99 3.58
N GLU A 66 -16.88 -15.19 4.85
CA GLU A 66 -15.53 -15.57 5.23
C GLU A 66 -15.21 -16.94 4.62
N VAL A 67 -14.11 -17.03 3.87
CA VAL A 67 -13.69 -18.28 3.24
C VAL A 67 -12.98 -19.11 4.32
N GLU A 68 -13.60 -20.20 4.75
CA GLU A 68 -12.97 -21.14 5.67
C GLU A 68 -11.94 -21.99 4.94
N TRP A 69 -10.66 -21.71 5.15
CA TRP A 69 -9.56 -22.51 4.59
C TRP A 69 -9.35 -23.78 5.42
N THR A 70 -9.04 -24.87 4.72
CA THR A 70 -8.57 -26.11 5.34
C THR A 70 -7.23 -25.87 6.06
N ALA A 71 -6.86 -26.76 6.99
CA ALA A 71 -5.60 -26.62 7.73
C ALA A 71 -4.35 -26.63 6.81
N GLU A 72 -4.40 -27.44 5.75
CA GLU A 72 -3.33 -27.55 4.75
C GLU A 72 -3.20 -26.24 3.94
N GLU A 73 -4.31 -25.69 3.46
CA GLU A 73 -4.32 -24.40 2.73
C GLU A 73 -3.83 -23.25 3.62
N LYS A 74 -4.20 -23.22 4.90
CA LYS A 74 -3.69 -22.23 5.86
C LYS A 74 -2.18 -22.28 5.98
N GLN A 75 -1.61 -23.48 6.04
CA GLN A 75 -0.16 -23.65 6.10
C GLN A 75 0.52 -23.21 4.79
N GLN A 76 -0.04 -23.57 3.63
CA GLN A 76 0.48 -23.12 2.34
C GLN A 76 0.46 -21.59 2.21
N HIS A 77 -0.65 -20.94 2.59
CA HIS A 77 -0.74 -19.48 2.58
C HIS A 77 0.24 -18.82 3.55
N PHE A 78 0.47 -19.42 4.71
CA PHE A 78 1.49 -18.95 5.65
C PHE A 78 2.90 -19.03 5.06
N GLU A 79 3.24 -20.14 4.41
CA GLU A 79 4.53 -20.33 3.75
C GLU A 79 4.73 -19.35 2.58
N ILE A 80 3.69 -19.10 1.78
CA ILE A 80 3.68 -18.09 0.72
C ILE A 80 3.90 -16.69 1.33
N GLY A 81 3.18 -16.34 2.40
CA GLY A 81 3.37 -15.05 3.07
C GLY A 81 4.78 -14.87 3.63
N ARG A 82 5.33 -15.93 4.24
CA ARG A 82 6.70 -15.92 4.78
C ARG A 82 7.75 -15.75 3.68
N THR A 83 7.61 -16.49 2.57
CA THR A 83 8.53 -16.38 1.43
C THR A 83 8.43 -15.02 0.77
N TYR A 84 7.22 -14.50 0.56
CA TYR A 84 7.00 -13.14 0.04
C TYR A 84 7.69 -12.08 0.91
N ASN A 85 7.52 -12.14 2.24
CA ASN A 85 8.16 -11.20 3.16
C ASN A 85 9.69 -11.27 3.06
N ARG A 86 10.25 -12.49 3.08
CA ARG A 86 11.69 -12.70 2.92
C ARG A 86 12.20 -12.09 1.60
N MET A 87 11.54 -12.39 0.49
CA MET A 87 11.95 -11.90 -0.84
C MET A 87 11.83 -10.38 -0.95
N THR A 88 10.81 -9.79 -0.35
CA THR A 88 10.61 -8.34 -0.32
C THR A 88 11.70 -7.65 0.50
N SER A 89 12.07 -8.19 1.67
CA SER A 89 13.19 -7.69 2.47
C SER A 89 14.52 -7.79 1.72
N LEU A 90 14.77 -8.89 0.99
CA LEU A 90 15.98 -9.03 0.18
C LEU A 90 16.04 -7.98 -0.93
N ARG A 91 14.94 -7.74 -1.64
CA ARG A 91 14.84 -6.69 -2.68
C ARG A 91 15.09 -5.31 -2.09
N HIS A 92 14.49 -4.99 -0.94
CA HIS A 92 14.70 -3.73 -0.25
C HIS A 92 16.18 -3.54 0.13
N ASN A 93 16.80 -4.55 0.75
CA ASN A 93 18.21 -4.48 1.16
C ASN A 93 19.15 -4.31 -0.04
N ALA A 94 18.87 -4.99 -1.17
CA ALA A 94 19.65 -4.82 -2.39
C ALA A 94 19.54 -3.39 -2.95
N LEU A 95 18.33 -2.82 -2.96
CA LEU A 95 18.10 -1.43 -3.37
C LEU A 95 18.82 -0.45 -2.45
N MET A 96 18.73 -0.63 -1.13
CA MET A 96 19.40 0.26 -0.17
C MET A 96 20.92 0.18 -0.28
N LYS A 97 21.47 -1.02 -0.51
CA LYS A 97 22.90 -1.19 -0.77
C LYS A 97 23.34 -0.42 -2.02
N ASP A 98 22.59 -0.55 -3.11
CA ASP A 98 22.89 0.15 -4.37
C ASP A 98 22.81 1.69 -4.20
N LEU A 99 21.78 2.19 -3.53
CA LEU A 99 21.67 3.62 -3.22
C LEU A 99 22.84 4.11 -2.36
N GLN A 100 23.22 3.37 -1.32
CA GLN A 100 24.34 3.74 -0.48
C GLN A 100 25.65 3.77 -1.27
N MET A 101 25.88 2.80 -2.16
CA MET A 101 27.04 2.81 -3.04
C MET A 101 27.07 4.05 -3.94
N LYS A 102 25.93 4.42 -4.53
CA LYS A 102 25.82 5.64 -5.35
C LYS A 102 26.11 6.90 -4.55
N ILE A 103 25.63 6.98 -3.31
CA ILE A 103 25.93 8.09 -2.39
C ILE A 103 27.44 8.15 -2.10
N ASN A 104 28.06 7.02 -1.78
CA ASN A 104 29.50 6.96 -1.49
C ASN A 104 30.31 7.42 -2.71
N PHE A 105 30.01 6.91 -3.91
CA PHE A 105 30.67 7.33 -5.14
C PHE A 105 30.45 8.81 -5.46
N LYS A 106 29.25 9.35 -5.17
CA LYS A 106 29.01 10.80 -5.31
C LYS A 106 29.97 11.59 -4.44
N TRP A 107 30.13 11.24 -3.16
CA TRP A 107 31.03 11.93 -2.25
C TRP A 107 32.51 11.78 -2.63
N GLU A 108 32.92 10.57 -3.02
CA GLU A 108 34.28 10.32 -3.52
C GLU A 108 34.58 11.17 -4.75
N ALA A 109 33.65 11.24 -5.70
CA ALA A 109 33.80 12.06 -6.91
C ALA A 109 33.89 13.55 -6.60
N ILE A 110 33.05 14.07 -5.70
CA ILE A 110 33.12 15.48 -5.28
C ILE A 110 34.47 15.78 -4.62
N ASN A 111 34.97 14.89 -3.76
CA ASN A 111 36.25 15.07 -3.10
C ASN A 111 37.45 15.02 -4.06
N GLN A 112 37.32 14.32 -5.19
CA GLN A 112 38.35 14.24 -6.22
C GLN A 112 38.38 15.46 -7.16
N LEU A 113 37.43 16.41 -7.05
CA LEU A 113 37.43 17.62 -7.87
C LEU A 113 38.66 18.50 -7.58
N PRO A 114 39.32 19.03 -8.62
CA PRO A 114 40.65 19.64 -8.49
C PRO A 114 40.66 20.98 -7.75
N THR A 115 39.57 21.74 -7.78
CA THR A 115 39.49 23.08 -7.17
C THR A 115 38.40 23.15 -6.11
N GLU A 116 38.60 24.02 -5.12
CA GLU A 116 37.61 24.25 -4.06
C GLU A 116 36.34 24.92 -4.58
N ALA A 117 36.47 25.80 -5.59
CA ALA A 117 35.32 26.44 -6.23
C ALA A 117 34.37 25.42 -6.88
N LEU A 118 34.90 24.43 -7.61
CA LEU A 118 34.09 23.38 -8.23
C LEU A 118 33.44 22.47 -7.18
N ARG A 119 34.12 22.25 -6.04
CA ARG A 119 33.55 21.50 -4.92
C ARG A 119 32.39 22.25 -4.26
N ALA A 120 32.51 23.56 -4.11
CA ALA A 120 31.44 24.41 -3.57
C ALA A 120 30.22 24.42 -4.48
N GLU A 121 30.41 24.61 -5.80
CA GLU A 121 29.32 24.57 -6.79
C GLU A 121 28.62 23.20 -6.81
N ALA A 122 29.38 22.10 -6.75
CA ALA A 122 28.80 20.75 -6.73
C ALA A 122 27.96 20.41 -5.47
N LEU A 123 28.07 21.23 -4.41
CA LEU A 123 27.26 21.09 -3.20
C LEU A 123 25.95 21.90 -3.26
N GLU A 124 25.80 22.78 -4.24
CA GLU A 124 24.56 23.54 -4.43
C GLU A 124 23.42 22.63 -4.89
N GLU A 125 22.21 22.90 -4.39
CA GLU A 125 21.01 22.15 -4.73
C GLU A 125 20.51 22.56 -6.12
N ASP A 126 20.37 21.59 -7.03
CA ASP A 126 19.78 21.82 -8.35
C ASP A 126 18.25 21.84 -8.26
N PHE A 127 17.67 23.00 -8.52
CA PHE A 127 16.21 23.21 -8.59
C PHE A 127 15.64 23.06 -10.01
N SER A 128 16.44 22.61 -10.98
CA SER A 128 15.96 22.36 -12.33
C SER A 128 14.83 21.31 -12.31
N PRO A 129 13.72 21.54 -13.04
CA PRO A 129 12.63 20.59 -13.07
C PRO A 129 13.07 19.30 -13.79
N VAL A 130 12.64 18.15 -13.27
CA VAL A 130 12.82 16.87 -13.96
C VAL A 130 12.17 16.96 -15.33
N THR A 131 12.90 16.56 -16.38
CA THR A 131 12.43 16.69 -17.76
C THR A 131 11.11 15.94 -17.98
N ASN A 132 10.13 16.60 -18.61
CA ASN A 132 8.84 16.00 -18.97
C ASN A 132 8.94 14.87 -20.02
N ARG A 133 10.12 14.70 -20.64
CA ARG A 133 10.37 13.65 -21.64
C ARG A 133 10.52 12.25 -21.05
N ARG A 134 10.68 12.13 -19.72
CA ARG A 134 10.85 10.83 -19.06
C ARG A 134 9.52 10.10 -18.98
N GLY A 135 9.34 9.07 -19.81
CA GLY A 135 8.15 8.22 -19.81
C GLY A 135 8.12 7.24 -18.63
N PHE A 136 6.92 6.93 -18.13
CA PHE A 136 6.71 5.79 -17.24
C PHE A 136 6.64 4.49 -18.05
N PRO A 137 7.28 3.41 -17.57
CA PRO A 137 7.21 2.11 -18.23
C PRO A 137 5.75 1.64 -18.26
N THR A 138 5.32 1.15 -19.43
CA THR A 138 3.99 0.56 -19.62
C THR A 138 4.12 -0.91 -19.95
N TRP A 139 3.09 -1.68 -19.58
CA TRP A 139 3.03 -3.13 -19.84
C TRP A 139 3.19 -3.47 -21.32
N THR A 140 2.60 -2.67 -22.20
CA THR A 140 2.71 -2.81 -23.65
C THR A 140 3.50 -1.63 -24.21
N PRO A 141 4.46 -1.85 -25.12
CA PRO A 141 5.17 -0.75 -25.76
C PRO A 141 4.20 0.10 -26.61
N PRO A 142 4.45 1.41 -26.74
CA PRO A 142 3.65 2.26 -27.60
C PRO A 142 3.89 1.91 -29.08
N ILE A 143 2.94 2.32 -29.93
CA ILE A 143 3.08 2.22 -31.40
C ILE A 143 4.33 3.00 -31.84
N PRO A 144 5.13 2.50 -32.81
CA PRO A 144 6.28 3.24 -33.33
C PRO A 144 5.89 4.66 -33.76
N GLY A 145 6.65 5.65 -33.28
CA GLY A 145 6.39 7.08 -33.55
C GLY A 145 5.36 7.76 -32.63
N PHE A 146 4.72 7.03 -31.71
CA PHE A 146 3.78 7.63 -30.76
C PHE A 146 4.53 8.46 -29.69
N LYS A 147 4.52 9.78 -29.86
CA LYS A 147 5.01 10.74 -28.85
C LYS A 147 3.88 11.06 -27.87
N ARG A 148 4.07 10.76 -26.58
CA ARG A 148 3.08 11.05 -25.52
C ARG A 148 2.88 12.55 -25.26
N PHE A 149 3.91 13.35 -25.50
CA PHE A 149 3.89 14.79 -25.31
C PHE A 149 4.06 15.45 -26.68
N ARG A 150 3.30 16.52 -26.94
CA ARG A 150 3.51 17.37 -28.11
C ARG A 150 4.82 18.13 -27.91
N GLU A 151 5.61 18.25 -28.97
CA GLU A 151 6.75 19.17 -28.99
C GLU A 151 6.17 20.58 -29.14
N GLU A 152 6.28 21.38 -28.08
CA GLU A 152 6.32 22.84 -28.19
C GLU A 152 7.77 23.28 -28.42
#